data_AF-A0AAU1UKX0-F1
#
_entry.id   AF-A0AAU1UKX0-F1
#
_cell.length_a   1.000
_cell.length_b   1.000
_cell.length_c   1.000
_cell.angle_alpha   90.00
_cell.angle_beta   90.00
_cell.angle_gamma   90.00
#
_symmetry.space_group_name_H-M   'P 1'
#
loop_
_entity.id
_entity.type
_entity.pdbx_description
1 polymer ?
#
loop_
_entity_poly.entity_id
_entity_poly.type
_entity_poly.pdbx_seq_one_letter_code
_entity_poly.pdbx_strand_id
1 'polypeptide(L)'
;MRLLASMEHYLASADDTGLQIHQYIAGRYGEGGITVRCETDYPWHGAVALTVEEAPTTRPWTLALRIPSWCREFRVMCGSRAYDQTDAPLDGGWLCLEGTW
;
A
#
# COMPACT_ATOMS: atom_id res chain seq x y z
N MET A 1 -13.47 24.67 -0.87
CA MET A 1 -13.56 23.35 -0.20
C MET A 1 -12.16 22.93 0.20
N ARG A 2 -11.83 22.88 1.50
CA ARG A 2 -10.45 22.63 1.97
C ARG A 2 -10.09 21.14 1.99
N LEU A 3 -10.97 20.29 2.54
CA LEU A 3 -10.70 18.86 2.72
C LEU A 3 -10.41 18.14 1.41
N LEU A 4 -11.26 18.34 0.40
CA LEU A 4 -11.08 17.69 -0.90
C LEU A 4 -9.80 18.15 -1.60
N ALA A 5 -9.43 19.42 -1.42
CA ALA A 5 -8.21 19.99 -1.99
C ALA A 5 -6.93 19.59 -1.23
N SER A 6 -7.05 18.87 -0.12
CA SER A 6 -5.93 18.35 0.68
C SER A 6 -6.02 16.83 0.84
N MET A 7 -6.84 16.16 0.03
CA MET A 7 -7.16 14.74 0.17
C MET A 7 -5.92 13.86 -0.02
N GLU A 8 -5.01 14.27 -0.89
CA GLU A 8 -3.75 13.60 -1.20
C GLU A 8 -2.91 13.32 0.05
N HIS A 9 -2.91 14.22 1.04
CA HIS A 9 -2.18 14.07 2.29
C HIS A 9 -2.77 13.02 3.25
N TYR A 10 -3.97 12.51 2.96
CA TYR A 10 -4.63 11.48 3.75
C TYR A 10 -4.58 10.10 3.08
N LEU A 11 -4.02 10.00 1.86
CA LEU A 11 -4.02 8.75 1.10
C LEU A 11 -2.84 7.85 1.46
N ALA A 12 -1.68 8.44 1.69
CA ALA A 12 -0.46 7.75 2.06
C ALA A 12 0.38 8.62 3.02
N SER A 13 1.27 7.98 3.77
CA SER A 13 2.34 8.62 4.53
C SER A 13 3.64 7.84 4.32
N ALA A 14 4.77 8.46 4.54
CA ALA A 14 6.04 7.77 4.70
C ALA A 14 6.75 8.15 5.99
N ASP A 15 7.62 7.26 6.44
CA ASP A 15 8.55 7.46 7.54
C ASP A 15 9.90 6.79 7.22
N ASP A 16 10.77 6.70 8.21
CA ASP A 16 12.10 6.08 8.04
C ASP A 16 12.05 4.59 7.67
N THR A 17 10.89 3.92 7.86
CA THR A 17 10.69 2.49 7.60
C THR A 17 10.18 2.22 6.18
N GLY A 18 9.47 3.17 5.58
CA GLY A 18 8.94 3.03 4.22
C GLY A 18 7.66 3.82 3.98
N LEU A 19 6.76 3.25 3.16
CA LEU A 19 5.54 3.89 2.69
C LEU A 19 4.30 3.15 3.23
N GLN A 20 3.35 3.89 3.79
CA GLN A 20 2.07 3.38 4.26
C GLN A 20 0.93 3.90 3.38
N ILE A 21 0.14 3.01 2.76
CA ILE A 21 -1.02 3.37 1.95
C ILE A 21 -2.31 3.20 2.77
N HIS A 22 -2.92 4.32 3.15
CA HIS A 22 -4.13 4.38 4.00
C HIS A 22 -5.41 4.14 3.21
N GLN A 23 -5.48 4.67 1.98
CA GLN A 23 -6.67 4.65 1.14
C GLN A 23 -6.33 4.24 -0.29
N TYR A 24 -7.05 3.25 -0.81
CA TYR A 24 -6.90 2.78 -2.19
C TYR A 24 -7.67 3.68 -3.16
N ILE A 25 -6.94 4.48 -3.93
CA ILE A 25 -7.43 5.37 -4.97
C ILE A 25 -6.49 5.23 -6.16
N ALA A 26 -7.03 5.15 -7.37
CA ALA A 26 -6.22 5.10 -8.57
C ALA A 26 -5.33 6.36 -8.69
N GLY A 27 -4.03 6.17 -8.90
CA GLY A 27 -3.06 7.26 -8.90
C GLY A 27 -1.64 6.83 -8.58
N ARG A 28 -0.81 7.80 -8.18
CA ARG A 28 0.55 7.57 -7.70
C ARG A 28 0.67 8.09 -6.28
N TYR A 29 1.22 7.26 -5.41
CA TYR A 29 1.66 7.64 -4.08
C TYR A 29 3.16 7.81 -4.13
N GLY A 30 3.69 8.90 -3.57
CA GLY A 30 5.13 9.11 -3.59
C GLY A 30 5.61 9.97 -2.45
N GLU A 31 6.71 9.54 -1.83
CA GLU A 31 7.42 10.25 -0.78
C GLU A 31 8.83 9.65 -0.63
N GLY A 32 9.84 10.45 -0.31
CA GLY A 32 11.19 9.93 0.02
C GLY A 32 11.92 9.17 -1.09
N GLY A 33 11.64 9.44 -2.37
CA GLY A 33 12.23 8.69 -3.50
C GLY A 33 11.59 7.32 -3.74
N ILE A 34 10.42 7.08 -3.15
CA ILE A 34 9.56 5.93 -3.45
C ILE A 34 8.37 6.44 -4.26
N THR A 35 8.02 5.73 -5.34
CA THR A 35 6.80 5.96 -6.12
C THR A 35 6.08 4.64 -6.31
N VAL A 36 4.81 4.58 -5.89
CA VAL A 36 3.93 3.42 -6.06
C VAL A 36 2.70 3.83 -6.86
N ARG A 37 2.49 3.19 -8.02
CA ARG A 37 1.29 3.34 -8.84
C ARG A 37 0.20 2.39 -8.36
N CYS A 38 -1.01 2.92 -8.20
CA CYS A 38 -2.20 2.18 -7.82
C CYS A 38 -3.22 2.19 -8.95
N GLU A 39 -3.68 1.00 -9.32
CA GLU A 39 -4.73 0.78 -10.32
C GLU A 39 -5.86 0.01 -9.65
N THR A 40 -7.06 0.58 -9.62
CA THR A 40 -8.22 -0.02 -8.97
C THR A 40 -9.53 0.64 -9.40
N ASP A 41 -10.61 -0.13 -9.38
CA ASP A 41 -12.00 0.35 -9.48
C ASP A 41 -12.65 0.51 -8.09
N TYR A 42 -11.84 0.56 -7.03
CA TYR A 42 -12.30 0.85 -5.68
C TYR A 42 -13.07 2.19 -5.65
N PRO A 43 -14.22 2.29 -4.95
CA PRO A 43 -14.78 1.35 -3.99
C PRO A 43 -15.73 0.29 -4.58
N TRP A 44 -15.91 0.24 -5.90
CA TRP A 44 -16.87 -0.66 -6.53
C TRP A 44 -16.39 -2.10 -6.61
N HIS A 45 -15.08 -2.28 -6.86
CA HIS A 45 -14.41 -3.58 -6.80
C HIS A 45 -13.21 -3.53 -5.86
N GLY A 46 -13.06 -4.57 -5.04
CA GLY A 46 -11.97 -4.68 -4.06
C GLY A 46 -10.61 -5.08 -4.64
N ALA A 47 -10.49 -5.21 -5.97
CA ALA A 47 -9.23 -5.55 -6.62
C ALA A 47 -8.33 -4.31 -6.71
N VAL A 48 -7.11 -4.41 -6.17
CA VAL A 48 -6.11 -3.33 -6.18
C VAL A 48 -4.81 -3.90 -6.74
N ALA A 49 -4.28 -3.26 -7.77
CA ALA A 49 -2.96 -3.54 -8.29
C ALA A 49 -1.99 -2.41 -7.92
N LEU A 50 -0.88 -2.78 -7.29
CA LEU A 50 0.16 -1.84 -6.89
C LEU A 50 1.45 -2.17 -7.64
N THR A 51 2.06 -1.16 -8.25
CA THR A 51 3.35 -1.27 -8.93
C THR A 51 4.33 -0.30 -8.27
N VAL A 52 5.45 -0.80 -7.74
CA VAL A 52 6.56 0.07 -7.33
C VAL A 52 7.27 0.54 -8.61
N GLU A 53 7.19 1.83 -8.90
CA GLU A 53 7.82 2.45 -10.09
C GLU A 53 9.22 3.00 -9.77
N GLU A 54 9.43 3.48 -8.54
CA GLU A 54 10.71 4.00 -8.05
C GLU A 54 10.88 3.60 -6.59
N ALA A 55 12.07 3.12 -6.22
CA ALA A 55 12.40 2.80 -4.84
C ALA A 55 13.92 2.67 -4.64
N PRO A 56 14.44 2.89 -3.41
CA PRO A 56 15.80 2.51 -3.05
C PRO A 56 16.00 1.00 -3.19
N THR A 57 17.02 0.59 -3.97
CA THR A 57 17.35 -0.83 -4.19
C THR A 57 18.52 -1.32 -3.33
N THR A 58 19.11 -0.45 -2.52
CA THR A 58 20.31 -0.74 -1.72
C THR A 58 20.01 -1.27 -0.32
N ARG A 59 18.79 -1.06 0.18
CA ARG A 59 18.33 -1.53 1.49
C ARG A 59 16.85 -1.92 1.42
N PRO A 60 16.41 -2.90 2.23
CA PRO A 60 15.00 -3.19 2.34
C PRO A 60 14.23 -2.03 2.98
N TRP A 61 12.96 -1.93 2.64
CA TRP A 61 11.99 -1.02 3.25
C TRP A 61 10.60 -1.67 3.23
N THR A 62 9.69 -1.13 4.04
CA THR A 62 8.36 -1.70 4.24
C THR A 62 7.32 -0.95 3.43
N LEU A 63 6.62 -1.68 2.57
CA LEU A 63 5.34 -1.22 2.00
C LEU A 63 4.22 -1.73 2.90
N ALA A 64 3.61 -0.82 3.68
CA ALA A 64 2.49 -1.14 4.55
C ALA A 64 1.17 -0.84 3.86
N LEU A 65 0.32 -1.86 3.74
CA LEU A 65 -0.99 -1.77 3.09
C LEU A 65 -2.10 -1.92 4.12
N ARG A 66 -3.01 -0.95 4.21
CA ARG A 66 -4.13 -1.03 5.16
C ARG A 66 -5.01 -2.22 4.82
N ILE A 67 -5.24 -3.11 5.78
CA ILE A 67 -6.33 -4.09 5.72
C ILE A 67 -7.56 -3.44 6.37
N PRO A 68 -8.58 -3.05 5.58
CA PRO A 68 -9.74 -2.38 6.14
C PRO A 68 -10.45 -3.30 7.14
N SER A 69 -10.88 -2.77 8.29
CA SER A 69 -11.49 -3.58 9.36
C SER A 69 -12.79 -4.30 8.96
N TRP A 70 -13.46 -3.84 7.91
CA TRP A 70 -14.65 -4.49 7.34
C TRP A 70 -14.31 -5.60 6.33
N CYS A 71 -13.05 -5.72 5.92
CA CYS A 71 -12.57 -6.76 5.01
C CYS A 71 -12.44 -8.07 5.78
N ARG A 72 -13.31 -9.03 5.50
CA ARG A 72 -13.31 -10.34 6.18
C ARG A 72 -12.20 -11.26 5.68
N GLU A 73 -11.93 -11.19 4.37
CA GLU A 73 -10.94 -12.01 3.68
C GLU A 73 -10.24 -11.17 2.62
N PHE A 74 -8.94 -11.35 2.50
CA PHE A 74 -8.08 -10.76 1.48
C PHE A 74 -7.14 -11.83 0.91
N ARG A 75 -6.67 -11.63 -0.31
CA ARG A 75 -5.56 -12.39 -0.88
C ARG A 75 -4.63 -11.41 -1.55
N VAL A 76 -3.34 -11.55 -1.29
CA VAL A 76 -2.31 -10.68 -1.87
C VAL A 76 -1.31 -11.54 -2.61
N MET A 77 -0.91 -11.07 -3.78
CA MET A 77 0.15 -11.67 -4.58
C MET A 77 1.23 -10.62 -4.76
N CYS A 78 2.43 -10.91 -4.25
CA CYS A 78 3.60 -10.06 -4.34
C CYS A 78 4.69 -10.81 -5.08
N GLY A 79 4.93 -10.43 -6.34
CA GLY A 79 5.75 -11.23 -7.25
C GLY A 79 5.19 -12.65 -7.36
N SER A 80 5.98 -13.66 -6.97
CA SER A 80 5.56 -15.06 -6.96
C SER A 80 5.01 -15.56 -5.62
N ARG A 81 4.99 -14.71 -4.57
CA ARG A 81 4.54 -15.11 -3.23
C ARG A 81 3.09 -14.69 -3.01
N ALA A 82 2.27 -15.64 -2.59
CA ALA A 82 0.92 -15.38 -2.12
C ALA A 82 0.90 -15.20 -0.61
N TYR A 83 -0.01 -14.35 -0.13
CA TYR A 83 -0.31 -14.14 1.28
C TYR A 83 -1.82 -14.14 1.49
N ASP A 84 -2.26 -14.68 2.62
CA ASP A 84 -3.64 -14.59 3.10
C ASP A 84 -3.69 -14.37 4.62
N GLN A 85 -4.83 -14.59 5.26
CA GLN A 85 -5.01 -14.33 6.70
C GLN A 85 -4.10 -15.20 7.57
N THR A 86 -3.59 -16.32 7.05
CA THR A 86 -2.88 -17.33 7.82
C THR A 86 -1.38 -17.07 7.90
N ASP A 87 -0.81 -16.43 6.88
CA ASP A 87 0.65 -16.27 6.72
C ASP A 87 1.10 -14.84 6.36
N ALA A 88 0.15 -13.91 6.23
CA ALA A 88 0.46 -12.49 6.04
C ALA A 88 1.21 -11.89 7.25
N PRO A 89 2.28 -11.11 7.02
CA PRO A 89 2.92 -10.30 8.05
C PRO A 89 2.01 -9.13 8.45
N LEU A 90 1.07 -9.39 9.35
CA LEU A 90 0.12 -8.41 9.84
C LEU A 90 0.60 -7.72 11.11
N ASP A 91 0.49 -6.39 11.16
CA ASP A 91 0.70 -5.58 12.36
C ASP A 91 -0.36 -4.47 12.46
N GLY A 92 -1.13 -4.43 13.55
CA GLY A 92 -2.08 -3.34 13.81
C GLY A 92 -3.12 -3.05 12.72
N GLY A 93 -3.50 -4.04 11.89
CA GLY A 93 -4.41 -3.85 10.75
C GLY A 93 -3.71 -3.46 9.44
N TRP A 94 -2.39 -3.60 9.38
CA TRP A 94 -1.57 -3.39 8.21
C TRP A 94 -0.94 -4.70 7.75
N LEU A 95 -0.89 -4.91 6.44
CA LEU A 95 -0.04 -5.90 5.81
C LEU A 95 1.31 -5.24 5.51
N CYS A 96 2.36 -5.68 6.21
CA CYS A 96 3.69 -5.08 6.14
C CYS A 96 4.62 -5.94 5.29
N LEU A 97 4.79 -5.56 4.02
CA LEU A 97 5.67 -6.26 3.08
C LEU A 97 7.05 -5.59 3.11
N GLU A 98 8.01 -6.23 3.78
CA GLU A 98 9.40 -5.81 3.77
C GLU A 98 10.13 -6.44 2.58
N GLY A 99 10.85 -5.61 1.81
CA GLY A 99 11.58 -6.09 0.65
C GLY A 99 12.49 -5.04 0.06
N THR A 100 13.34 -5.50 -0.86
CA THR A 100 14.00 -4.63 -1.83
C THR A 100 13.20 -4.77 -3.12
N TRP A 101 12.61 -3.67 -3.57
CA TRP A 101 11.63 -3.62 -4.64
C TRP A 101 12.26 -3.19 -5.96
#